data_AF-A0A955YL18-F1
#
_entry.id   AF-A0A955YL18-F1
#
_cell.length_a   1.000
_cell.length_b   1.000
_cell.length_c   1.000
_cell.angle_alpha   90.00
_cell.angle_beta   90.00
_cell.angle_gamma   90.00
#
_symmetry.space_group_name_H-M   'P 1'
#
loop_
_entity.id
_entity.type
_entity.pdbx_description
1 polymer ?
#
loop_
_entity_poly.entity_id
_entity_poly.type
_entity_poly.pdbx_seq_one_letter_code
_entity_poly.pdbx_strand_id
1 'polypeptide(L)'
;MSRGTTTGAEPPMLARALITLGAPLVVWLVRHAPLDSLEAHGTATVGDLTVGLAPVATGFLLVEVFAALLPSARALRSSGPDGRARLTRWAMVASAGALAFQLLGVALFWNRLGELTLGSALALVAINVPFTLGLAWLARVVSRQGLANGYAVLFAAHALPVELVLDHPYGRLAGLGVCVGSMAVVAATLRSPKATQRRGELVLRAPLCGLLPITLTGGLLLLPYSLGSSLEQLLPLDALEHFLPGRPQHVLVLAVSVVLLSVACSWAFHRPDTVAPLFPGMDAFTVREAVREALPYTVMALSALTVGATLVERSMGAPLLGYLPGLAYLTALLLDVRDERLARERLGRLVPVWDEHRAYALGPLQKALEDAQIPVHARAAYYRPLVQLAGPLVPLTLMVPPAHATAALEVLTARNAAFQEQLAGHAPSTF
;
A
#
# COMPACT_ATOMS: atom_id res chain seq x y z
N MET A 1 9.24 2.97 -24.41
CA MET A 1 10.38 2.69 -23.49
C MET A 1 10.99 1.36 -23.91
N SER A 2 12.22 1.39 -24.44
CA SER A 2 12.91 0.22 -24.98
C SER A 2 13.18 -0.82 -23.87
N ARG A 3 12.49 -1.97 -23.94
CA ARG A 3 12.84 -3.14 -23.13
C ARG A 3 14.15 -3.71 -23.69
N GLY A 4 15.26 -3.38 -23.04
CA GLY A 4 16.54 -4.03 -23.29
C GLY A 4 16.41 -5.52 -23.01
N THR A 5 16.66 -6.31 -24.06
CA THR A 5 16.98 -7.73 -24.02
C THR A 5 18.23 -7.94 -23.16
N THR A 6 18.06 -7.97 -21.84
CA THR A 6 19.12 -8.47 -20.97
C THR A 6 19.00 -9.99 -20.91
N THR A 7 19.79 -10.64 -21.75
CA THR A 7 20.31 -12.00 -21.62
C THR A 7 21.17 -12.17 -20.36
N GLY A 8 20.84 -11.48 -19.27
CA GLY A 8 21.45 -11.69 -17.96
C GLY A 8 20.93 -12.99 -17.37
N ALA A 9 21.84 -13.83 -16.89
CA ALA A 9 21.50 -14.95 -16.02
C ALA A 9 20.62 -14.41 -14.87
N GLU A 10 19.48 -15.04 -14.66
CA GLU A 10 18.57 -14.64 -13.59
C GLU A 10 19.24 -14.94 -12.24
N PRO A 11 19.16 -14.04 -11.24
CA PRO A 11 19.73 -14.33 -9.94
C PRO A 11 19.13 -15.62 -9.37
N PRO A 12 19.96 -16.53 -8.81
CA PRO A 12 19.46 -17.75 -8.18
C PRO A 12 18.54 -17.41 -7.01
N MET A 13 17.70 -18.37 -6.59
CA MET A 13 16.71 -18.17 -5.52
C MET A 13 17.34 -17.56 -4.24
N LEU A 14 18.53 -18.03 -3.88
CA LEU A 14 19.29 -17.49 -2.75
C LEU A 14 19.64 -16.00 -2.94
N ALA A 15 20.12 -15.60 -4.12
CA ALA A 15 20.43 -14.21 -4.40
C ALA A 15 19.16 -13.33 -4.36
N ARG A 16 18.03 -13.82 -4.88
CA ARG A 16 16.75 -13.08 -4.79
C ARG A 16 16.32 -12.88 -3.34
N ALA A 17 16.45 -13.92 -2.51
CA ALA A 17 16.15 -13.84 -1.08
C ALA A 17 17.09 -12.85 -0.36
N LEU A 18 18.40 -12.92 -0.65
CA LEU A 18 19.40 -11.99 -0.10
C LEU A 18 19.14 -10.55 -0.52
N ILE A 19 18.73 -10.28 -1.76
CA ILE A 19 18.36 -8.93 -2.21
C ILE A 19 17.10 -8.45 -1.47
N THR A 20 16.11 -9.32 -1.31
CA THR A 20 14.83 -8.98 -0.66
C THR A 20 15.00 -8.69 0.82
N LEU A 21 15.81 -9.48 1.54
CA LEU A 21 16.06 -9.31 2.98
C LEU A 21 17.17 -8.30 3.27
N GLY A 22 18.17 -8.21 2.38
CA GLY A 22 19.31 -7.31 2.51
C GLY A 22 18.95 -5.85 2.31
N ALA A 23 17.97 -5.53 1.46
CA ALA A 23 17.52 -4.15 1.25
C ALA A 23 17.04 -3.48 2.56
N PRO A 24 16.10 -4.06 3.33
CA PRO A 24 15.77 -3.58 4.68
C PRO A 24 16.98 -3.42 5.61
N LEU A 25 17.91 -4.38 5.61
CA LEU A 25 19.10 -4.34 6.45
C LEU A 25 20.01 -3.16 6.11
N VAL A 26 20.24 -2.91 4.81
CA VAL A 26 21.01 -1.74 4.36
C VAL A 26 20.33 -0.44 4.78
N VAL A 27 19.01 -0.34 4.64
CA VAL A 27 18.26 0.84 5.10
C VAL A 27 18.38 1.02 6.61
N TRP A 28 18.26 -0.06 7.38
CA TRP A 28 18.43 -0.04 8.82
C TRP A 28 19.83 0.44 9.22
N LEU A 29 20.89 -0.10 8.59
CA LEU A 29 22.27 0.32 8.83
C LEU A 29 22.49 1.81 8.53
N VAL A 30 21.98 2.29 7.39
CA VAL A 30 22.10 3.71 7.03
C VAL A 30 21.37 4.60 8.02
N ARG A 31 20.16 4.21 8.45
CA ARG A 31 19.40 4.99 9.44
C ARG A 31 20.09 5.07 10.81
N HIS A 32 20.83 4.04 11.21
CA HIS A 32 21.55 4.03 12.50
C HIS A 32 22.99 4.55 12.38
N ALA A 33 23.41 5.00 11.21
CA ALA A 33 24.72 5.62 11.05
C ALA A 33 24.77 6.93 11.86
N PRO A 34 25.79 7.13 12.71
CA PRO A 34 25.96 8.37 13.45
C PRO A 34 26.27 9.52 12.49
N LEU A 35 25.71 10.69 12.76
CA LEU A 35 26.02 11.92 12.04
C LEU A 35 26.90 12.81 12.91
N ASP A 36 28.18 12.45 12.99
CA ASP A 36 29.17 13.17 13.80
C ASP A 36 29.34 14.64 13.37
N SER A 37 28.97 15.00 12.13
CA SER A 37 29.11 16.35 11.58
C SER A 37 28.03 17.36 11.98
N LEU A 38 27.03 16.96 12.78
CA LEU A 38 25.98 17.85 13.32
C LEU A 38 26.10 17.89 14.86
N GLU A 39 27.26 18.33 15.35
CA GLU A 39 27.68 18.34 16.77
C GLU A 39 26.77 19.12 17.76
N ALA A 40 25.64 19.67 17.32
CA ALA A 40 24.76 20.46 18.18
C ALA A 40 23.74 19.63 19.01
N HIS A 41 23.50 18.35 18.67
CA HIS A 41 22.31 17.61 19.17
C HIS A 41 22.56 16.17 19.64
N GLY A 42 23.62 15.95 20.42
CA GLY A 42 23.97 14.60 20.87
C GLY A 42 24.25 13.64 19.70
N THR A 43 24.25 12.33 19.94
CA THR A 43 24.45 11.33 18.88
C THR A 43 23.20 11.20 18.02
N ALA A 44 22.93 12.18 17.15
CA ALA A 44 21.85 12.12 16.17
C ALA A 44 22.19 11.09 15.07
N THR A 45 21.19 10.34 14.65
CA THR A 45 21.32 9.37 13.56
C THR A 45 20.69 9.90 12.28
N VAL A 46 21.08 9.33 11.13
CA VAL A 46 20.39 9.61 9.85
C VAL A 46 18.88 9.33 9.95
N GLY A 47 18.49 8.34 10.75
CA GLY A 47 17.10 7.94 10.95
C GLY A 47 16.23 9.02 11.58
N ASP A 48 16.81 9.88 12.42
CA ASP A 48 16.11 10.97 13.13
C ASP A 48 15.87 12.18 12.22
N LEU A 49 16.74 12.35 11.22
CA LEU A 49 16.72 13.50 10.31
C LEU A 49 16.04 13.21 8.98
N THR A 50 15.56 11.97 8.75
CA THR A 50 15.02 11.54 7.46
C THR A 50 13.52 11.32 7.46
N VAL A 51 12.86 11.81 6.40
CA VAL A 51 11.44 11.53 6.11
C VAL A 51 11.23 10.24 5.29
N GLY A 52 12.32 9.61 4.85
CA GLY A 52 12.31 8.30 4.19
C GLY A 52 11.47 8.25 2.92
N LEU A 53 10.58 7.24 2.82
CA LEU A 53 9.66 7.06 1.70
C LEU A 53 8.31 7.78 1.86
N ALA A 54 8.07 8.45 3.00
CA ALA A 54 6.80 9.12 3.27
C ALA A 54 6.40 10.13 2.16
N PRO A 55 7.29 10.99 1.64
CA PRO A 55 6.94 11.89 0.53
C PRO A 55 6.45 11.17 -0.73
N VAL A 56 7.08 10.03 -1.05
CA VAL A 56 6.70 9.20 -2.20
C VAL A 56 5.32 8.60 -1.98
N ALA A 57 5.08 8.02 -0.80
CA ALA A 57 3.76 7.50 -0.44
C ALA A 57 2.68 8.60 -0.52
N THR A 58 2.95 9.79 0.01
CA THR A 58 2.06 10.95 -0.02
C THR A 58 1.75 11.40 -1.45
N GLY A 59 2.76 11.57 -2.31
CA GLY A 59 2.54 12.03 -3.68
C GLY A 59 1.67 11.06 -4.49
N PHE A 60 1.90 9.75 -4.33
CA PHE A 60 1.07 8.72 -4.97
C PHE A 60 -0.35 8.67 -4.41
N LEU A 61 -0.50 8.79 -3.09
CA LEU A 61 -1.81 8.87 -2.44
C LEU A 61 -2.62 10.07 -2.95
N LEU A 62 -2.01 11.26 -2.99
CA LEU A 62 -2.66 12.49 -3.44
C LEU A 62 -3.14 12.37 -4.89
N VAL A 63 -2.30 11.86 -5.78
CA VAL A 63 -2.68 11.67 -7.19
C VAL A 63 -3.75 10.60 -7.35
N GLU A 64 -3.72 9.53 -6.56
CA GLU A 64 -4.74 8.48 -6.62
C GLU A 64 -6.10 8.99 -6.13
N VAL A 65 -6.14 9.78 -5.04
CA VAL A 65 -7.34 10.48 -4.54
C VAL A 65 -7.84 11.48 -5.57
N PHE A 66 -6.98 12.34 -6.09
CA PHE A 66 -7.30 13.32 -7.13
C PHE A 66 -7.89 12.64 -8.38
N ALA A 67 -7.28 11.54 -8.83
CA ALA A 67 -7.77 10.76 -9.95
C ALA A 67 -9.07 10.02 -9.66
N ALA A 68 -9.38 9.73 -8.39
CA ALA A 68 -10.69 9.18 -8.01
C ALA A 68 -11.78 10.26 -8.07
N LEU A 69 -11.46 11.50 -7.68
CA LEU A 69 -12.40 12.61 -7.62
C LEU A 69 -12.71 13.21 -9.01
N LEU A 70 -11.70 13.44 -9.84
CA LEU A 70 -11.87 14.10 -11.14
C LEU A 70 -12.18 13.13 -12.29
N PRO A 71 -13.25 13.34 -13.08
CA PRO A 71 -13.63 12.44 -14.17
C PRO A 71 -12.54 12.21 -15.22
N SER A 72 -11.86 13.28 -15.65
CA SER A 72 -10.80 13.21 -16.67
C SER A 72 -9.59 12.40 -16.21
N ALA A 73 -9.16 12.60 -14.96
CA ALA A 73 -8.08 11.83 -14.36
C ALA A 73 -8.52 10.39 -14.01
N ARG A 74 -9.82 10.17 -13.76
CA ARG A 74 -10.38 8.84 -13.49
C ARG A 74 -10.26 7.92 -14.71
N ALA A 75 -10.46 8.43 -15.92
CA ALA A 75 -10.28 7.66 -17.15
C ALA A 75 -8.84 7.12 -17.30
N LEU A 76 -7.84 7.87 -16.83
CA LEU A 76 -6.44 7.43 -16.84
C LEU A 76 -6.21 6.21 -15.96
N ARG A 77 -7.01 6.01 -14.90
CA ARG A 77 -6.92 4.86 -13.99
C ARG A 77 -7.33 3.55 -14.66
N SER A 78 -8.24 3.62 -15.64
CA SER A 78 -8.81 2.47 -16.36
C SER A 78 -8.21 2.25 -17.74
N SER A 79 -7.53 3.24 -18.31
CA SER A 79 -6.93 3.20 -19.67
C SER A 79 -5.75 2.23 -19.89
N GLY A 80 -5.35 1.46 -18.88
CA GLY A 80 -4.23 0.53 -18.98
C GLY A 80 -2.85 1.18 -18.74
N PRO A 81 -1.76 0.62 -19.30
CA PRO A 81 -0.38 0.99 -18.97
C PRO A 81 -0.04 2.46 -19.24
N ASP A 82 -0.53 3.03 -20.34
CA ASP A 82 -0.16 4.40 -20.76
C ASP A 82 -0.76 5.47 -19.86
N GLY A 83 -2.04 5.36 -19.48
CA GLY A 83 -2.62 6.29 -18.51
C GLY A 83 -2.05 6.11 -17.12
N ARG A 84 -1.70 4.88 -16.73
CA ARG A 84 -1.00 4.64 -15.47
C ARG A 84 0.41 5.23 -15.46
N ALA A 85 1.11 5.23 -16.59
CA ALA A 85 2.39 5.92 -16.73
C ALA A 85 2.23 7.45 -16.58
N ARG A 86 1.14 8.05 -17.10
CA ARG A 86 0.83 9.48 -16.90
C ARG A 86 0.58 9.80 -15.43
N LEU A 87 -0.28 9.04 -14.75
CA LEU A 87 -0.55 9.20 -13.32
C LEU A 87 0.72 9.03 -12.47
N THR A 88 1.58 8.08 -12.84
CA THR A 88 2.87 7.87 -12.17
C THR A 88 3.78 9.10 -12.28
N ARG A 89 3.82 9.76 -13.43
CA ARG A 89 4.57 11.02 -13.59
C ARG A 89 4.02 12.12 -12.70
N TRP A 90 2.70 12.29 -12.65
CA TRP A 90 2.07 13.25 -11.74
C TRP A 90 2.39 12.93 -10.28
N ALA A 91 2.37 11.65 -9.90
CA ALA A 91 2.67 11.21 -8.55
C ALA A 91 4.12 11.52 -8.15
N MET A 92 5.09 11.38 -9.07
CA MET A 92 6.49 11.75 -8.81
C MET A 92 6.65 13.26 -8.60
N VAL A 93 5.95 14.08 -9.39
CA VAL A 93 5.94 15.55 -9.20
C VAL A 93 5.30 15.91 -7.85
N ALA A 94 4.16 15.31 -7.53
CA ALA A 94 3.51 15.48 -6.23
C ALA A 94 4.40 15.01 -5.07
N SER A 95 5.21 13.96 -5.27
CA SER A 95 6.16 13.46 -4.27
C SER A 95 7.29 14.45 -4.01
N ALA A 96 7.78 15.13 -5.04
CA ALA A 96 8.77 16.20 -4.88
C ALA A 96 8.19 17.39 -4.11
N GLY A 97 6.95 17.78 -4.41
CA GLY A 97 6.23 18.79 -3.64
C GLY A 97 6.00 18.38 -2.18
N ALA A 98 5.60 17.12 -1.94
CA ALA A 98 5.43 16.57 -0.60
C ALA A 98 6.75 16.54 0.19
N LEU A 99 7.87 16.21 -0.47
CA LEU A 99 9.19 16.23 0.16
C LEU A 99 9.55 17.66 0.58
N ALA A 100 9.41 18.64 -0.32
CA ALA A 100 9.67 20.04 0.00
C ALA A 100 8.79 20.53 1.17
N PHE A 101 7.51 20.17 1.17
CA PHE A 101 6.59 20.53 2.24
C PHE A 101 6.95 19.89 3.58
N GLN A 102 7.29 18.60 3.61
CA GLN A 102 7.70 17.90 4.84
C GLN A 102 9.02 18.47 5.39
N LEU A 103 9.99 18.74 4.53
CA LEU A 103 11.26 19.37 4.95
C LEU A 103 11.05 20.79 5.46
N LEU A 104 10.14 21.57 4.85
CA LEU A 104 9.74 22.87 5.39
C LEU A 104 9.13 22.73 6.78
N GLY A 105 8.28 21.73 7.01
CA GLY A 105 7.70 21.45 8.33
C GLY A 105 8.77 21.17 9.39
N VAL A 106 9.75 20.31 9.06
CA VAL A 106 10.90 20.02 9.94
C VAL A 106 11.73 21.28 10.19
N ALA A 107 12.03 22.06 9.15
CA ALA A 107 12.78 23.31 9.28
C ALA A 107 12.06 24.33 10.18
N LEU A 108 10.74 24.51 10.01
CA LEU A 108 9.95 25.40 10.85
C LEU A 108 9.90 24.92 12.31
N PHE A 109 9.82 23.61 12.53
CA PHE A 109 9.86 23.02 13.87
C PHE A 109 11.20 23.34 14.57
N TRP A 110 12.33 23.10 13.90
CA TRP A 110 13.66 23.45 14.42
C TRP A 110 13.86 24.96 14.61
N ASN A 111 13.27 25.78 13.74
CA ASN A 111 13.32 27.23 13.90
C ASN A 111 12.62 27.68 15.19
N ARG A 112 11.52 27.03 15.58
CA ARG A 112 10.84 27.31 16.87
C ARG A 112 11.68 26.91 18.07
N LEU A 113 12.53 25.89 17.93
CA LEU A 113 13.49 25.49 18.96
C LEU A 113 14.73 26.39 19.00
N GLY A 114 14.89 27.31 18.03
CA GLY A 114 16.09 28.16 17.90
C GLY A 114 17.29 27.45 17.26
N GLU A 115 17.05 26.33 16.57
CA GLU A 115 18.08 25.40 16.09
C GLU A 115 18.28 25.44 14.56
N LEU A 116 17.44 26.20 13.86
CA LEU A 116 17.56 26.34 12.41
C LEU A 116 18.66 27.34 12.05
N THR A 117 19.68 26.84 11.34
CA THR A 117 20.72 27.63 10.69
C THR A 117 20.70 27.36 9.20
N LEU A 118 21.38 28.18 8.39
CA LEU A 118 21.54 27.88 6.96
C LEU A 118 22.22 26.51 6.75
N GLY A 119 23.20 26.16 7.60
CA GLY A 119 23.89 24.88 7.56
C GLY A 119 22.96 23.70 7.81
N SER A 120 22.13 23.76 8.84
CA SER A 120 21.18 22.68 9.14
C SER A 120 20.06 22.57 8.11
N ALA A 121 19.60 23.69 7.54
CA ALA A 121 18.65 23.68 6.43
C ALA A 121 19.21 23.01 5.17
N LEU A 122 20.47 23.30 4.80
CA LEU A 122 21.14 22.66 3.67
C LEU A 122 21.39 21.17 3.94
N ALA A 123 21.76 20.81 5.17
CA ALA A 123 21.94 19.41 5.58
C ALA A 123 20.64 18.60 5.47
N LEU A 124 19.50 19.16 5.90
CA LEU A 124 18.19 18.52 5.76
C LEU A 124 17.90 18.14 4.30
N VAL A 125 18.14 19.05 3.36
CA VAL A 125 17.95 18.80 1.93
C VAL A 125 18.97 17.80 1.38
N ALA A 126 20.25 17.99 1.72
CA ALA A 126 21.35 17.17 1.24
C ALA A 126 21.27 15.72 1.70
N ILE A 127 20.69 15.46 2.88
CA ILE A 127 20.45 14.10 3.39
C ILE A 127 19.16 13.53 2.78
N ASN A 128 18.05 14.26 2.83
CA ASN A 128 16.74 13.69 2.52
C ASN A 128 16.52 13.44 1.03
N VAL A 129 16.95 14.35 0.14
CA VAL A 129 16.71 14.17 -1.30
C VAL A 129 17.41 12.91 -1.82
N PRO A 130 18.72 12.69 -1.59
CA PRO A 130 19.39 11.46 -2.02
C PRO A 130 18.86 10.23 -1.29
N PHE A 131 18.54 10.33 0.01
CA PHE A 131 18.01 9.19 0.76
C PHE A 131 16.66 8.72 0.23
N THR A 132 15.68 9.62 0.03
CA THR A 132 14.37 9.28 -0.54
C THR A 132 14.48 8.72 -1.96
N LEU A 133 15.33 9.32 -2.82
CA LEU A 133 15.58 8.80 -4.17
C LEU A 133 16.29 7.44 -4.15
N GLY A 134 17.22 7.25 -3.22
CA GLY A 134 17.94 6.00 -2.98
C GLY A 134 16.99 4.88 -2.55
N LEU A 135 16.05 5.16 -1.66
CA LEU A 135 15.00 4.20 -1.26
C LEU A 135 14.09 3.84 -2.43
N ALA A 136 13.66 4.82 -3.24
CA ALA A 136 12.84 4.57 -4.43
C ALA A 136 13.62 3.75 -5.49
N TRP A 137 14.93 3.98 -5.63
CA TRP A 137 15.81 3.17 -6.47
C TRP A 137 15.95 1.74 -5.93
N LEU A 138 16.21 1.58 -4.63
CA LEU A 138 16.34 0.29 -3.97
C LEU A 138 15.06 -0.54 -4.07
N ALA A 139 13.89 0.10 -3.92
CA ALA A 139 12.59 -0.53 -4.17
C ALA A 139 12.50 -1.10 -5.60
N ARG A 140 12.99 -0.39 -6.62
CA ARG A 140 13.01 -0.90 -7.99
C ARG A 140 13.99 -2.06 -8.17
N VAL A 141 15.15 -2.03 -7.50
CA VAL A 141 16.11 -3.14 -7.52
C VAL A 141 15.45 -4.40 -6.95
N VAL A 142 14.84 -4.30 -5.76
CA VAL A 142 14.14 -5.42 -5.13
C VAL A 142 12.97 -5.90 -5.99
N SER A 143 12.16 -5.02 -6.58
CA SER A 143 11.09 -5.44 -7.48
C SER A 143 11.59 -6.21 -8.71
N ARG A 144 12.77 -5.88 -9.25
CA ARG A 144 13.32 -6.56 -10.44
C ARG A 144 14.03 -7.87 -10.09
N GLN A 145 14.81 -7.86 -9.01
CA GLN A 145 15.77 -8.92 -8.70
C GLN A 145 15.42 -9.71 -7.44
N GLY A 146 14.45 -9.28 -6.64
CA GLY A 146 13.98 -9.95 -5.42
C GLY A 146 12.80 -10.91 -5.64
N LEU A 147 12.18 -11.32 -4.53
CA LEU A 147 11.02 -12.23 -4.45
C LEU A 147 9.69 -11.53 -4.16
N ALA A 148 9.68 -10.20 -4.14
CA ALA A 148 8.49 -9.41 -3.85
C ALA A 148 8.59 -8.03 -4.52
N ASN A 149 7.51 -7.26 -4.41
CA ASN A 149 7.54 -5.85 -4.75
C ASN A 149 8.41 -5.08 -3.72
N GLY A 150 9.38 -4.31 -4.19
CA GLY A 150 10.32 -3.63 -3.31
C GLY A 150 9.73 -2.49 -2.47
N TYR A 151 8.70 -1.79 -2.94
CA TYR A 151 8.01 -0.82 -2.08
C TYR A 151 7.29 -1.54 -0.93
N ALA A 152 6.64 -2.67 -1.22
CA ALA A 152 6.01 -3.49 -0.18
C ALA A 152 7.04 -3.98 0.86
N VAL A 153 8.23 -4.40 0.41
CA VAL A 153 9.35 -4.79 1.30
C VAL A 153 9.78 -3.63 2.19
N LEU A 154 10.04 -2.45 1.62
CA LEU A 154 10.54 -1.31 2.39
C LEU A 154 9.48 -0.75 3.35
N PHE A 155 8.20 -0.71 2.96
CA PHE A 155 7.12 -0.29 3.85
C PHE A 155 6.87 -1.29 4.98
N ALA A 156 6.86 -2.59 4.69
CA ALA A 156 6.71 -3.62 5.72
C ALA A 156 7.88 -3.61 6.71
N ALA A 157 9.12 -3.40 6.22
CA ALA A 157 10.30 -3.29 7.07
C ALA A 157 10.26 -2.06 7.98
N HIS A 158 9.83 -0.90 7.45
CA HIS A 158 9.68 0.31 8.25
C HIS A 158 8.61 0.16 9.34
N ALA A 159 7.57 -0.63 9.08
CA ALA A 159 6.47 -0.86 10.00
C ALA A 159 6.66 -2.11 10.88
N LEU A 160 7.90 -2.61 11.02
CA LEU A 160 8.21 -3.71 11.93
C LEU A 160 7.96 -3.28 13.39
N PRO A 161 7.23 -4.06 14.18
CA PRO A 161 6.84 -3.66 15.53
C PRO A 161 7.91 -4.05 16.55
N VAL A 162 9.11 -3.50 16.39
CA VAL A 162 10.27 -3.86 17.23
C VAL A 162 10.01 -3.49 18.69
N GLU A 163 9.49 -2.30 18.92
CA GLU A 163 9.17 -1.76 20.24
C GLU A 163 8.04 -2.57 20.90
N LEU A 164 7.04 -3.03 20.13
CA LEU A 164 5.99 -3.92 20.65
C LEU A 164 6.55 -5.22 21.22
N VAL A 165 7.67 -5.71 20.68
CA VAL A 165 8.34 -6.93 21.17
C VAL A 165 9.30 -6.61 22.31
N LEU A 166 10.12 -5.58 22.18
CA LEU A 166 11.17 -5.26 23.15
C LEU A 166 10.61 -4.68 24.45
N ASP A 167 9.58 -3.84 24.34
CA ASP A 167 9.04 -3.03 25.45
C ASP A 167 7.66 -3.52 25.93
N HIS A 168 7.28 -4.75 25.58
CA HIS A 168 6.00 -5.31 25.96
C HIS A 168 5.86 -5.42 27.50
N PRO A 169 4.72 -5.04 28.10
CA PRO A 169 4.55 -5.01 29.56
C PRO A 169 4.72 -6.39 30.23
N TYR A 170 4.41 -7.46 29.50
CA TYR A 170 4.55 -8.85 29.96
C TYR A 170 5.83 -9.54 29.45
N GLY A 171 6.80 -8.78 28.94
CA GLY A 171 8.08 -9.29 28.46
C GLY A 171 8.09 -9.74 26.99
N ARG A 172 9.30 -10.02 26.48
CA ARG A 172 9.57 -10.22 25.04
C ARG A 172 8.81 -11.37 24.40
N LEU A 173 8.65 -12.48 25.12
CA LEU A 173 7.90 -13.65 24.63
C LEU A 173 6.41 -13.33 24.43
N ALA A 174 5.83 -12.53 25.32
CA ALA A 174 4.44 -12.08 25.18
C ALA A 174 4.30 -11.15 23.97
N GLY A 175 5.20 -10.17 23.80
CA GLY A 175 5.18 -9.28 22.63
C GLY A 175 5.33 -10.04 21.30
N LEU A 176 6.23 -11.04 21.25
CA LEU A 176 6.37 -11.92 20.10
C LEU A 176 5.10 -12.77 19.87
N GLY A 177 4.51 -13.31 20.93
CA GLY A 177 3.24 -14.04 20.88
C GLY A 177 2.09 -13.20 20.31
N VAL A 178 1.99 -11.93 20.71
CA VAL A 178 1.02 -10.98 20.17
C VAL A 178 1.27 -10.73 18.69
N CYS A 179 2.52 -10.47 18.29
CA CYS A 179 2.86 -10.28 16.88
C CYS A 179 2.48 -11.50 16.03
N VAL A 180 2.90 -12.70 16.44
CA VAL A 180 2.61 -13.95 15.74
C VAL A 180 1.11 -14.22 15.70
N GLY A 181 0.40 -14.01 16.81
CA GLY A 181 -1.05 -14.16 16.90
C GLY A 181 -1.79 -13.22 15.95
N SER A 182 -1.42 -11.93 15.94
CA SER A 182 -1.98 -10.93 15.02
C SER A 182 -1.69 -11.27 13.56
N MET A 183 -0.46 -11.70 13.23
CA MET A 183 -0.12 -12.16 11.88
C MET A 183 -0.91 -13.40 11.46
N ALA A 184 -1.16 -14.34 12.38
CA ALA A 184 -1.99 -15.51 12.11
C ALA A 184 -3.43 -15.11 11.82
N VAL A 185 -4.00 -14.17 12.59
CA VAL A 185 -5.33 -13.60 12.33
C VAL A 185 -5.39 -12.90 10.98
N VAL A 186 -4.40 -12.05 10.65
CA VAL A 186 -4.32 -11.42 9.32
C VAL A 186 -4.22 -12.47 8.22
N ALA A 187 -3.37 -13.47 8.36
CA ALA A 187 -3.21 -14.51 7.35
C ALA A 187 -4.51 -15.31 7.16
N ALA A 188 -5.23 -15.60 8.25
CA ALA A 188 -6.52 -16.27 8.22
C ALA A 188 -7.59 -15.41 7.52
N THR A 189 -7.64 -14.10 7.77
CA THR A 189 -8.59 -13.20 7.11
C THR A 189 -8.29 -13.08 5.62
N LEU A 190 -7.02 -12.86 5.23
CA LEU A 190 -6.61 -12.71 3.83
C LEU A 190 -6.75 -14.00 3.01
N ARG A 191 -6.66 -15.17 3.65
CA ARG A 191 -6.78 -16.48 2.97
C ARG A 191 -8.18 -17.08 3.07
N SER A 192 -9.09 -16.44 3.79
CA SER A 192 -10.42 -16.98 4.02
C SER A 192 -11.18 -17.12 2.68
N PRO A 193 -11.63 -18.33 2.30
CA PRO A 193 -12.44 -18.48 1.09
C PRO A 193 -13.78 -17.75 1.22
N LYS A 194 -14.31 -17.63 2.45
CA LYS A 194 -15.54 -16.88 2.74
C LYS A 194 -15.39 -15.37 2.47
N ALA A 195 -14.17 -14.86 2.54
CA ALA A 195 -13.84 -13.48 2.21
C ALA A 195 -13.74 -13.24 0.68
N THR A 196 -13.97 -14.27 -0.15
CA THR A 196 -13.89 -14.16 -1.61
C THR A 196 -15.26 -14.38 -2.24
N GLN A 197 -15.85 -13.34 -2.83
CA GLN A 197 -17.05 -13.46 -3.63
C GLN A 197 -16.69 -13.75 -5.09
N ARG A 198 -17.37 -14.74 -5.68
CA ARG A 198 -17.19 -15.15 -7.08
C ARG A 198 -18.52 -15.10 -7.81
N ARG A 199 -18.57 -14.35 -8.91
CA ARG A 199 -19.71 -14.31 -9.84
C ARG A 199 -19.17 -14.49 -11.25
N GLY A 200 -19.26 -15.71 -11.79
CA GLY A 200 -18.56 -16.06 -13.03
C GLY A 200 -17.05 -15.83 -12.89
N GLU A 201 -16.49 -14.96 -13.74
CA GLU A 201 -15.07 -14.59 -13.74
C GLU A 201 -14.73 -13.45 -12.75
N LEU A 202 -15.74 -12.74 -12.21
CA LEU A 202 -15.53 -11.67 -11.23
C LEU A 202 -15.15 -12.27 -9.89
N VAL A 203 -13.96 -11.92 -9.42
CA VAL A 203 -13.45 -12.31 -8.11
C VAL A 203 -13.22 -11.07 -7.26
N LEU A 204 -14.03 -10.91 -6.22
CA LEU A 204 -13.94 -9.83 -5.24
C LEU A 204 -13.42 -10.39 -3.92
N ARG A 205 -12.18 -10.05 -3.56
CA ARG A 205 -11.54 -10.48 -2.31
C ARG A 205 -11.62 -9.38 -1.27
N ALA A 206 -12.23 -9.67 -0.14
CA ALA A 206 -12.19 -8.80 1.02
C ALA A 206 -10.75 -8.78 1.63
N PRO A 207 -10.32 -7.65 2.18
CA PRO A 207 -11.11 -6.42 2.30
C PRO A 207 -11.17 -5.65 0.98
N LEU A 208 -12.39 -5.24 0.58
CA LEU A 208 -12.63 -4.41 -0.61
C LEU A 208 -12.19 -2.96 -0.44
N CYS A 209 -11.93 -2.57 0.81
CA CYS A 209 -11.33 -1.31 1.20
C CYS A 209 -9.97 -1.65 1.83
N GLY A 210 -8.89 -1.00 1.41
CA GLY A 210 -7.60 -1.17 2.08
C GLY A 210 -7.62 -0.75 3.55
N LEU A 211 -6.52 -1.00 4.27
CA LEU A 211 -6.38 -0.57 5.67
C LEU A 211 -6.18 0.94 5.80
N LEU A 212 -5.57 1.57 4.80
CA LEU A 212 -5.13 2.97 4.88
C LEU A 212 -6.25 3.96 5.27
N PRO A 213 -7.44 3.97 4.63
CA PRO A 213 -8.51 4.89 5.01
C PRO A 213 -8.89 4.81 6.50
N ILE A 214 -8.89 3.60 7.05
CA ILE A 214 -9.27 3.36 8.45
C ILE A 214 -8.17 3.85 9.40
N THR A 215 -6.91 3.60 9.06
CA THR A 215 -5.78 4.06 9.88
C THR A 215 -5.64 5.58 9.92
N LEU A 216 -6.17 6.29 8.91
CA LEU A 216 -6.17 7.75 8.87
C LEU A 216 -7.14 8.38 9.89
N THR A 217 -8.14 7.63 10.39
CA THR A 217 -9.10 8.15 11.37
C THR A 217 -8.40 8.76 12.60
N GLY A 218 -7.40 8.07 13.16
CA GLY A 218 -6.65 8.59 14.31
C GLY A 218 -5.87 9.86 13.98
N GLY A 219 -5.21 9.91 12.83
CA GLY A 219 -4.47 11.10 12.38
C GLY A 219 -5.37 12.30 12.11
N LEU A 220 -6.56 12.09 11.55
CA LEU A 220 -7.54 13.15 11.32
C LEU A 220 -8.08 13.74 12.62
N LEU A 221 -8.25 12.92 13.67
CA LEU A 221 -8.64 13.41 15.00
C LEU A 221 -7.55 14.21 15.70
N LEU A 222 -6.28 13.92 15.42
CA LEU A 222 -5.12 14.63 15.96
C LEU A 222 -4.76 15.90 15.17
N LEU A 223 -5.29 16.05 13.96
CA LEU A 223 -4.98 17.18 13.08
C LEU A 223 -5.36 18.55 13.69
N PRO A 224 -6.53 18.74 14.34
CA PRO A 224 -6.87 19.98 15.02
C PRO A 224 -5.84 20.38 16.10
N TYR A 225 -5.41 19.41 16.92
CA TYR A 225 -4.39 19.64 17.96
C TYR A 225 -3.03 19.99 17.37
N SER A 226 -2.70 19.43 16.20
CA SER A 226 -1.44 19.71 15.50
C SER A 226 -1.40 21.13 14.90
N LEU A 227 -2.56 21.72 14.61
CA LEU A 227 -2.69 23.10 14.12
C LEU A 227 -2.65 24.15 15.25
N GLY A 228 -2.74 23.72 16.52
CA GLY A 228 -2.51 24.53 17.70
C GLY A 228 -3.59 25.59 18.00
N SER A 229 -3.20 26.58 18.80
CA SER A 229 -4.09 27.59 19.40
C SER A 229 -4.91 28.43 18.41
N SER A 230 -4.49 28.52 17.15
CA SER A 230 -5.25 29.21 16.09
C SER A 230 -6.58 28.51 15.78
N LEU A 231 -6.66 27.19 15.96
CA LEU A 231 -7.90 26.43 15.75
C LEU A 231 -8.77 26.35 17.02
N GLU A 232 -8.16 26.39 18.20
CA GLU A 232 -8.87 26.43 19.49
C GLU A 232 -9.82 27.63 19.61
N GLN A 233 -9.49 28.74 18.96
CA GLN A 233 -10.36 29.92 18.88
C GLN A 233 -11.63 29.69 18.04
N LEU A 234 -11.60 28.72 17.12
CA LEU A 234 -12.69 28.43 16.18
C LEU A 234 -13.48 27.17 16.56
N LEU A 235 -12.85 26.21 17.26
CA LEU A 235 -13.45 24.94 17.63
C LEU A 235 -13.03 24.57 19.07
N PRO A 236 -13.98 24.30 20.00
CA PRO A 236 -13.63 23.85 21.35
C PRO A 236 -13.04 22.44 21.30
N LEU A 237 -11.70 22.34 21.38
CA LEU A 237 -10.97 21.07 21.23
C LEU A 237 -11.17 20.11 22.41
N ASP A 238 -11.62 20.60 23.57
CA ASP A 238 -11.89 19.77 24.77
C ASP A 238 -12.92 18.66 24.50
N ALA A 239 -13.90 18.95 23.64
CA ALA A 239 -14.90 17.97 23.24
C ALA A 239 -14.31 16.83 22.40
N LEU A 240 -13.25 17.10 21.63
CA LEU A 240 -12.58 16.11 20.79
C LEU A 240 -11.67 15.18 21.58
N GLU A 241 -11.24 15.58 22.78
CA GLU A 241 -10.27 14.84 23.59
C GLU A 241 -10.81 13.46 23.97
N HIS A 242 -12.12 13.38 24.21
CA HIS A 242 -12.82 12.14 24.52
C HIS A 242 -12.73 11.09 23.40
N PHE A 243 -12.52 11.53 22.16
CA PHE A 243 -12.46 10.67 20.98
C PHE A 243 -11.03 10.31 20.57
N LEU A 244 -10.01 10.82 21.25
CA LEU A 244 -8.61 10.55 20.94
C LEU A 244 -8.21 9.08 21.22
N PRO A 245 -7.19 8.55 20.52
CA PRO A 245 -6.64 7.23 20.80
C PRO A 245 -6.33 7.03 22.29
N GLY A 246 -6.62 5.82 22.81
CA GLY A 246 -6.48 5.47 24.22
C GLY A 246 -7.72 5.73 25.08
N ARG A 247 -8.68 6.56 24.63
CA ARG A 247 -9.96 6.76 25.32
C ARG A 247 -11.00 5.69 24.96
N PRO A 248 -11.95 5.35 25.86
CA PRO A 248 -12.96 4.34 25.57
C PRO A 248 -13.83 4.65 24.37
N GLN A 249 -14.19 5.93 24.19
CA GLN A 249 -15.06 6.40 23.11
C GLN A 249 -14.38 6.29 21.75
N HIS A 250 -13.04 6.22 21.70
CA HIS A 250 -12.30 6.00 20.46
C HIS A 250 -12.69 4.69 19.78
N VAL A 251 -12.99 3.63 20.55
CA VAL A 251 -13.45 2.34 20.00
C VAL A 251 -14.71 2.51 19.17
N LEU A 252 -15.66 3.33 19.64
CA LEU A 252 -16.89 3.63 18.91
C LEU A 252 -16.60 4.42 17.63
N VAL A 253 -15.73 5.44 17.70
CA VAL A 253 -15.33 6.22 16.52
C VAL A 253 -14.65 5.35 15.48
N LEU A 254 -13.78 4.44 15.92
CA LEU A 254 -13.10 3.49 15.05
C LEU A 254 -14.10 2.53 14.40
N ALA A 255 -15.04 1.97 15.16
CA ALA A 255 -16.08 1.07 14.66
C ALA A 255 -16.98 1.76 13.61
N VAL A 256 -17.44 2.98 13.89
CA VAL A 256 -18.22 3.79 12.96
C VAL A 256 -17.40 4.10 11.71
N SER A 257 -16.13 4.49 11.87
CA SER A 257 -15.23 4.79 10.75
C SER A 257 -14.99 3.58 9.88
N VAL A 258 -14.78 2.39 10.46
CA VAL A 258 -14.64 1.14 9.71
C VAL A 258 -15.87 0.91 8.85
N VAL A 259 -17.08 1.03 9.40
CA VAL A 259 -18.30 0.82 8.62
C VAL A 259 -18.44 1.84 7.50
N LEU A 260 -18.37 3.14 7.84
CA LEU A 260 -18.57 4.23 6.87
C LEU A 260 -17.53 4.21 5.75
N LEU A 261 -16.24 4.10 6.10
CA LEU A 261 -15.16 4.12 5.12
C LEU A 261 -15.10 2.82 4.32
N SER A 262 -15.44 1.66 4.91
CA SER A 262 -15.54 0.41 4.14
C SER A 262 -16.63 0.52 3.09
N VAL A 263 -17.81 1.04 3.43
CA VAL A 263 -18.90 1.24 2.48
C VAL A 263 -18.46 2.22 1.40
N ALA A 264 -18.05 3.43 1.77
CA ALA A 264 -17.71 4.50 0.85
C ALA A 264 -16.58 4.10 -0.11
N CYS A 265 -15.47 3.54 0.41
CA CYS A 265 -14.33 3.17 -0.41
C CYS A 265 -14.61 1.94 -1.28
N SER A 266 -15.33 0.93 -0.78
CA SER A 266 -15.67 -0.25 -1.59
C SER A 266 -16.46 0.15 -2.83
N TRP A 267 -17.43 1.06 -2.68
CA TRP A 267 -18.20 1.61 -3.79
C TRP A 267 -17.39 2.52 -4.70
N ALA A 268 -16.53 3.37 -4.15
CA ALA A 268 -15.67 4.25 -4.94
C ALA A 268 -14.70 3.46 -5.85
N PHE A 269 -14.18 2.33 -5.36
CA PHE A 269 -13.21 1.51 -6.10
C PHE A 269 -13.85 0.47 -7.02
N HIS A 270 -15.05 -0.03 -6.69
CA HIS A 270 -15.73 -1.09 -7.43
C HIS A 270 -17.04 -0.60 -8.07
N ARG A 271 -16.99 0.57 -8.71
CA ARG A 271 -18.16 1.16 -9.38
C ARG A 271 -18.71 0.20 -10.44
N PRO A 272 -19.97 -0.23 -10.34
CA PRO A 272 -20.52 -1.22 -11.25
C PRO A 272 -20.39 -0.86 -12.73
N ASP A 273 -20.63 0.40 -13.08
CA ASP A 273 -20.58 0.88 -14.47
C ASP A 273 -19.17 0.82 -15.08
N THR A 274 -18.13 0.83 -14.24
CA THR A 274 -16.74 0.72 -14.68
C THR A 274 -16.24 -0.72 -14.67
N VAL A 275 -16.79 -1.56 -13.78
CA VAL A 275 -16.36 -2.94 -13.57
C VAL A 275 -17.08 -3.88 -14.53
N ALA A 276 -18.39 -3.75 -14.72
CA ALA A 276 -19.19 -4.64 -15.55
C ALA A 276 -18.65 -4.78 -16.99
N PRO A 277 -18.19 -3.70 -17.66
CA PRO A 277 -17.62 -3.82 -19.00
C PRO A 277 -16.36 -4.71 -19.09
N LEU A 278 -15.68 -5.06 -17.98
CA LEU A 278 -14.56 -6.01 -18.03
C LEU A 278 -15.00 -7.46 -18.26
N PHE A 279 -16.29 -7.76 -18.06
CA PHE A 279 -16.82 -9.11 -17.97
C PHE A 279 -17.91 -9.31 -19.02
N PRO A 280 -17.65 -10.08 -20.09
CA PRO A 280 -18.64 -10.37 -21.11
C PRO A 280 -19.92 -10.97 -20.50
N GLY A 281 -21.08 -10.39 -20.82
CA GLY A 281 -22.37 -10.85 -20.32
C GLY A 281 -22.69 -10.49 -18.86
N MET A 282 -21.86 -9.65 -18.22
CA MET A 282 -22.14 -9.14 -16.88
C MET A 282 -22.69 -7.73 -16.93
N ASP A 283 -23.76 -7.48 -16.19
CA ASP A 283 -24.37 -6.17 -16.05
C ASP A 283 -23.94 -5.46 -14.75
N ALA A 284 -24.21 -4.16 -14.69
CA ALA A 284 -23.94 -3.34 -13.50
C ALA A 284 -24.72 -3.82 -12.26
N PHE A 285 -25.88 -4.44 -12.45
CA PHE A 285 -26.66 -4.98 -11.33
C PHE A 285 -25.94 -6.16 -10.65
N THR A 286 -25.44 -7.11 -11.44
CA THR A 286 -24.70 -8.28 -10.92
C THR A 286 -23.45 -7.86 -10.16
N VAL A 287 -22.70 -6.87 -10.68
CA VAL A 287 -21.51 -6.34 -9.97
C VAL A 287 -21.93 -5.68 -8.65
N ARG A 288 -23.01 -4.91 -8.65
CA ARG A 288 -23.54 -4.26 -7.45
C ARG A 288 -23.91 -5.28 -6.37
N GLU A 289 -24.57 -6.37 -6.74
CA GLU A 289 -24.89 -7.45 -5.80
C GLU A 289 -23.63 -8.12 -5.25
N ALA A 290 -22.65 -8.41 -6.11
CA ALA A 290 -21.37 -9.00 -5.70
C ALA A 290 -20.63 -8.12 -4.67
N VAL A 291 -20.62 -6.80 -4.88
CA VAL A 291 -20.03 -5.83 -3.92
C VAL A 291 -20.81 -5.83 -2.60
N ARG A 292 -22.16 -5.83 -2.66
CA ARG A 292 -23.02 -5.88 -1.46
C ARG A 292 -22.78 -7.15 -0.64
N GLU A 293 -22.58 -8.29 -1.29
CA GLU A 293 -22.29 -9.57 -0.64
C GLU A 293 -20.89 -9.64 -0.03
N ALA A 294 -19.91 -8.98 -0.65
CA ALA A 294 -18.53 -8.90 -0.14
C ALA A 294 -18.34 -7.88 1.00
N LEU A 295 -19.25 -6.91 1.13
CA LEU A 295 -19.12 -5.81 2.07
C LEU A 295 -19.16 -6.24 3.55
N PRO A 296 -20.06 -7.12 4.02
CA PRO A 296 -20.04 -7.61 5.39
C PRO A 296 -18.72 -8.28 5.76
N TYR A 297 -18.12 -9.05 4.84
CA TYR A 297 -16.81 -9.67 5.07
C TYR A 297 -15.68 -8.65 5.14
N THR A 298 -15.76 -7.58 4.34
CA THR A 298 -14.83 -6.46 4.41
C THR A 298 -14.92 -5.75 5.75
N VAL A 299 -16.12 -5.39 6.19
CA VAL A 299 -16.36 -4.76 7.49
C VAL A 299 -15.90 -5.67 8.62
N MET A 300 -16.24 -6.97 8.58
CA MET A 300 -15.81 -7.93 9.59
C MET A 300 -14.29 -8.08 9.65
N ALA A 301 -13.62 -8.23 8.50
CA ALA A 301 -12.17 -8.33 8.45
C ALA A 301 -11.49 -7.06 8.99
N LEU A 302 -11.95 -5.88 8.55
CA LEU A 302 -11.37 -4.61 8.98
C LEU A 302 -11.68 -4.30 10.44
N SER A 303 -12.87 -4.65 10.96
CA SER A 303 -13.19 -4.55 12.39
C SER A 303 -12.36 -5.50 13.23
N ALA A 304 -12.17 -6.75 12.79
CA ALA A 304 -11.33 -7.71 13.50
C ALA A 304 -9.88 -7.22 13.60
N LEU A 305 -9.40 -6.59 12.52
CA LEU A 305 -8.09 -5.96 12.51
C LEU A 305 -8.10 -4.73 13.44
N THR A 306 -8.90 -3.71 13.20
CA THR A 306 -8.74 -2.43 13.89
C THR A 306 -9.41 -2.41 15.27
N VAL A 307 -10.74 -2.57 15.33
CA VAL A 307 -11.51 -2.57 16.59
C VAL A 307 -11.05 -3.69 17.50
N GLY A 308 -10.84 -4.89 16.95
CA GLY A 308 -10.32 -6.05 17.68
C GLY A 308 -8.94 -5.77 18.29
N ALA A 309 -8.01 -5.20 17.51
CA ALA A 309 -6.71 -4.82 18.04
C ALA A 309 -6.80 -3.79 19.17
N THR A 310 -7.68 -2.79 19.07
CA THR A 310 -7.87 -1.80 20.14
C THR A 310 -8.43 -2.45 21.42
N LEU A 311 -9.35 -3.40 21.30
CA LEU A 311 -9.88 -4.12 22.46
C LEU A 311 -8.78 -4.97 23.13
N VAL A 312 -7.96 -5.64 22.32
CA VAL A 312 -6.82 -6.44 22.78
C VAL A 312 -5.78 -5.55 23.47
N GLU A 313 -5.41 -4.42 22.86
CA GLU A 313 -4.52 -3.41 23.43
C GLU A 313 -4.99 -2.95 24.81
N ARG A 314 -6.29 -2.66 24.97
CA ARG A 314 -6.85 -2.24 26.26
C ARG A 314 -6.84 -3.34 27.31
N SER A 315 -6.95 -4.60 26.89
CA SER A 315 -6.90 -5.75 27.81
C SER A 315 -5.46 -6.10 28.24
N MET A 316 -4.48 -5.88 27.38
CA MET A 316 -3.08 -6.26 27.63
C MET A 316 -2.16 -5.08 27.96
N GLY A 317 -2.65 -3.84 27.89
CA GLY A 317 -1.85 -2.64 28.14
C GLY A 317 -0.70 -2.42 27.14
N ALA A 318 -0.81 -2.95 25.92
CA ALA A 318 0.23 -2.89 24.90
C ALA A 318 -0.30 -2.23 23.61
N PRO A 319 0.41 -1.25 23.02
CA PRO A 319 -0.10 -0.38 21.94
C PRO A 319 -0.20 -1.08 20.57
N LEU A 320 -1.03 -2.13 20.47
CA LEU A 320 -1.16 -2.99 19.29
C LEU A 320 -1.74 -2.28 18.07
N LEU A 321 -2.67 -1.33 18.24
CA LEU A 321 -3.35 -0.67 17.13
C LEU A 321 -2.37 0.08 16.23
N GLY A 322 -1.34 0.71 16.81
CA GLY A 322 -0.31 1.44 16.07
C GLY A 322 0.54 0.54 15.17
N TYR A 323 0.76 -0.71 15.58
CA TYR A 323 1.62 -1.67 14.89
C TYR A 323 0.88 -2.58 13.90
N LEU A 324 -0.44 -2.70 14.05
CA LEU A 324 -1.23 -3.63 13.27
C LEU A 324 -1.14 -3.42 11.75
N PRO A 325 -1.16 -2.18 11.20
CA PRO A 325 -1.00 -2.00 9.75
C PRO A 325 0.33 -2.59 9.26
N GLY A 326 1.40 -2.41 10.04
CA GLY A 326 2.70 -2.99 9.75
C GLY A 326 2.72 -4.52 9.78
N LEU A 327 2.12 -5.11 10.82
CA LEU A 327 1.93 -6.56 10.91
C LEU A 327 1.10 -7.11 9.74
N ALA A 328 0.08 -6.36 9.30
CA ALA A 328 -0.76 -6.76 8.18
C ALA A 328 -0.01 -6.72 6.85
N TYR A 329 0.75 -5.64 6.61
CA TYR A 329 1.63 -5.50 5.45
C TYR A 329 2.72 -6.56 5.42
N LEU A 330 3.36 -6.83 6.56
CA LEU A 330 4.36 -7.90 6.68
C LEU A 330 3.75 -9.27 6.39
N THR A 331 2.58 -9.57 6.96
CA THR A 331 1.89 -10.85 6.71
C THR A 331 1.57 -11.02 5.24
N ALA A 332 1.01 -10.00 4.59
CA ALA A 332 0.70 -10.04 3.17
C ALA A 332 1.96 -10.20 2.31
N LEU A 333 3.04 -9.50 2.66
CA LEU A 333 4.34 -9.64 2.00
C LEU A 333 4.88 -11.07 2.11
N LEU A 334 4.83 -11.69 3.28
CA LEU A 334 5.30 -13.06 3.49
C LEU A 334 4.48 -14.07 2.69
N LEU A 335 3.16 -13.88 2.58
CA LEU A 335 2.30 -14.70 1.74
C LEU A 335 2.66 -14.54 0.25
N ASP A 336 2.88 -13.31 -0.22
CA ASP A 336 3.28 -13.03 -1.60
C ASP A 336 4.67 -13.62 -1.92
N VAL A 337 5.65 -13.51 -1.01
CA VAL A 337 6.98 -14.13 -1.17
C VAL A 337 6.88 -15.65 -1.25
N ARG A 338 6.05 -16.27 -0.40
CA ARG A 338 5.82 -17.72 -0.41
C ARG A 338 5.24 -18.15 -1.76
N ASP A 339 4.20 -17.46 -2.22
CA ASP A 339 3.50 -17.82 -3.45
C ASP A 339 4.36 -17.58 -4.69
N GLU A 340 5.18 -16.54 -4.74
CA GLU A 340 6.14 -16.33 -5.81
C GLU A 340 7.23 -17.41 -5.82
N ARG A 341 7.75 -17.78 -4.64
CA ARG A 341 8.73 -18.89 -4.52
C ARG A 341 8.16 -20.18 -5.09
N LEU A 342 6.95 -20.57 -4.65
CA LEU A 342 6.27 -21.78 -5.14
C LEU A 342 5.99 -21.70 -6.64
N ALA A 343 5.61 -20.53 -7.17
CA ALA A 343 5.39 -20.35 -8.59
C ALA A 343 6.69 -20.52 -9.40
N ARG A 344 7.82 -20.02 -8.91
CA ARG A 344 9.13 -20.20 -9.56
C ARG A 344 9.65 -21.62 -9.48
N GLU A 345 9.36 -22.34 -8.39
CA GLU A 345 9.65 -23.78 -8.28
C GLU A 345 8.84 -24.60 -9.30
N ARG A 346 7.60 -24.19 -9.61
CA ARG A 346 6.71 -24.89 -10.57
C ARG A 346 6.92 -24.48 -12.03
N LEU A 347 7.05 -23.19 -12.30
CA LEU A 347 7.06 -22.61 -13.65
C LEU A 347 8.47 -22.21 -14.13
N GLY A 348 9.47 -22.32 -13.26
CA GLY A 348 10.84 -21.90 -13.52
C GLY A 348 11.00 -20.37 -13.51
N ARG A 349 11.76 -19.85 -14.47
CA ARG A 349 12.02 -18.42 -14.62
C ARG A 349 10.72 -17.68 -14.93
N LEU A 350 10.46 -16.58 -14.22
CA LEU A 350 9.29 -15.73 -14.41
C LEU A 350 9.71 -14.29 -14.70
N VAL A 351 9.12 -13.69 -15.73
CA VAL A 351 9.34 -12.30 -16.13
C VAL A 351 8.04 -11.50 -16.04
N PRO A 352 8.10 -10.24 -15.56
CA PRO A 352 6.92 -9.38 -15.51
C PRO A 352 6.51 -8.94 -16.91
N VAL A 353 5.22 -9.08 -17.23
CA VAL A 353 4.66 -8.69 -18.54
C VAL A 353 3.68 -7.54 -18.44
N TRP A 354 2.91 -7.45 -17.35
CA TRP A 354 1.83 -6.49 -17.19
C TRP A 354 1.63 -6.10 -15.72
N ASP A 355 1.46 -4.80 -15.48
CA ASP A 355 1.14 -4.25 -14.16
C ASP A 355 -0.33 -3.85 -14.13
N GLU A 356 -1.12 -4.51 -13.28
CA GLU A 356 -2.51 -4.21 -13.05
C GLU A 356 -2.69 -3.55 -11.68
N HIS A 357 -3.44 -2.46 -11.63
CA HIS A 357 -3.69 -1.73 -10.40
C HIS A 357 -5.08 -2.01 -9.81
N ARG A 358 -5.97 -2.66 -10.57
CA ARG A 358 -7.34 -2.99 -10.18
C ARG A 358 -7.42 -4.45 -9.76
N ALA A 359 -7.69 -4.70 -8.48
CA ALA A 359 -7.75 -6.07 -7.95
C ALA A 359 -8.83 -6.93 -8.65
N TYR A 360 -9.99 -6.34 -8.97
CA TYR A 360 -11.07 -7.03 -9.68
C TYR A 360 -10.73 -7.42 -11.13
N ALA A 361 -9.77 -6.74 -11.77
CA ALA A 361 -9.37 -7.05 -13.14
C ALA A 361 -8.44 -8.26 -13.22
N LEU A 362 -7.90 -8.73 -12.07
CA LEU A 362 -6.93 -9.82 -12.05
C LEU A 362 -7.53 -11.14 -12.59
N GLY A 363 -8.76 -11.47 -12.19
CA GLY A 363 -9.44 -12.71 -12.61
C GLY A 363 -9.57 -12.84 -14.13
N PRO A 364 -10.19 -11.87 -14.83
CA PRO A 364 -10.29 -11.88 -16.29
C PRO A 364 -8.96 -11.94 -17.01
N LEU A 365 -7.94 -11.21 -16.52
CA LEU A 365 -6.62 -11.21 -17.15
C LEU A 365 -5.91 -12.55 -16.98
N GLN A 366 -6.00 -13.18 -15.80
CA GLN A 366 -5.47 -14.52 -15.58
C GLN A 366 -6.20 -15.54 -16.45
N LYS A 367 -7.53 -15.48 -16.50
CA LYS A 367 -8.32 -16.39 -17.34
C LYS A 367 -7.98 -16.23 -18.82
N ALA A 368 -7.84 -15.01 -19.33
CA ALA A 368 -7.46 -14.79 -20.73
C ALA A 368 -6.10 -15.44 -21.08
N LEU A 369 -5.15 -15.42 -20.13
CA LEU A 369 -3.87 -16.12 -20.29
C LEU A 369 -4.03 -17.64 -20.17
N GLU A 370 -4.84 -18.13 -19.24
CA GLU A 370 -5.15 -19.56 -19.08
C GLU A 370 -5.84 -20.14 -20.32
N ASP A 371 -6.82 -19.42 -20.90
CA ASP A 371 -7.51 -19.80 -22.13
C ASP A 371 -6.53 -19.85 -23.32
N ALA A 372 -5.51 -18.97 -23.32
CA ALA A 372 -4.40 -19.00 -24.26
C ALA A 372 -3.31 -20.04 -23.92
N GLN A 373 -3.52 -20.88 -22.91
CA GLN A 373 -2.57 -21.89 -22.41
C GLN A 373 -1.22 -21.29 -21.96
N ILE A 374 -1.24 -20.05 -21.46
CA ILE A 374 -0.06 -19.35 -20.95
C ILE A 374 -0.04 -19.46 -19.42
N PRO A 375 0.95 -20.15 -18.83
CA PRO A 375 1.08 -20.21 -17.38
C PRO A 375 1.38 -18.82 -16.80
N VAL A 376 0.65 -18.44 -15.75
CA VAL A 376 0.73 -17.12 -15.15
C VAL A 376 0.80 -17.19 -13.62
N HIS A 377 1.58 -16.28 -13.04
CA HIS A 377 1.57 -15.99 -11.61
C HIS A 377 1.38 -14.48 -11.38
N ALA A 378 0.61 -14.12 -10.36
CA ALA A 378 0.35 -12.73 -10.00
C ALA A 378 1.09 -12.37 -8.71
N ARG A 379 2.06 -11.46 -8.82
CA ARG A 379 2.78 -10.90 -7.67
C ARG A 379 1.91 -9.88 -6.93
N ALA A 380 2.13 -9.75 -5.63
CA ALA A 380 1.48 -8.77 -4.74
C ALA A 380 -0.04 -8.99 -4.59
N ALA A 381 -0.51 -10.22 -4.79
CA ALA A 381 -1.93 -10.58 -4.75
C ALA A 381 -2.54 -10.38 -3.36
N TYR A 382 -1.75 -10.52 -2.29
CA TYR A 382 -2.19 -10.28 -0.91
C TYR A 382 -1.89 -8.86 -0.43
N TYR A 383 -0.77 -8.28 -0.84
CA TYR A 383 -0.40 -6.94 -0.41
C TYR A 383 -1.27 -5.86 -1.05
N ARG A 384 -1.54 -5.96 -2.37
CA ARG A 384 -2.27 -4.92 -3.13
C ARG A 384 -3.64 -4.58 -2.51
N PRO A 385 -4.51 -5.54 -2.14
CA PRO A 385 -5.81 -5.23 -1.54
C PRO A 385 -5.71 -4.39 -0.25
N LEU A 386 -4.71 -4.66 0.59
CA LEU A 386 -4.52 -3.90 1.84
C LEU A 386 -4.14 -2.43 1.61
N VAL A 387 -3.47 -2.13 0.49
CA VAL A 387 -3.03 -0.78 0.14
C VAL A 387 -3.78 -0.22 -1.05
N GLN A 388 -5.07 -0.50 -1.21
CA GLN A 388 -5.81 -0.10 -2.42
C GLN A 388 -5.64 1.38 -2.81
N LEU A 389 -5.73 2.30 -1.83
CA LEU A 389 -5.63 3.75 -1.99
C LEU A 389 -4.19 4.28 -2.20
N ALA A 390 -3.15 3.59 -1.70
CA ALA A 390 -1.74 3.98 -1.89
C ALA A 390 -0.96 3.06 -2.85
N GLY A 391 -1.60 2.02 -3.37
CA GLY A 391 -0.91 0.93 -4.03
C GLY A 391 -0.67 1.03 -5.53
N PRO A 392 -0.75 2.19 -6.22
CA PRO A 392 0.00 2.31 -7.47
C PRO A 392 1.51 2.09 -7.30
N LEU A 393 2.05 2.25 -6.07
CA LEU A 393 3.42 1.84 -5.72
C LEU A 393 3.65 0.32 -5.73
N VAL A 394 2.58 -0.45 -5.50
CA VAL A 394 2.61 -1.91 -5.40
C VAL A 394 1.58 -2.50 -6.38
N PRO A 395 1.82 -2.44 -7.70
CA PRO A 395 0.92 -3.05 -8.68
C PRO A 395 0.84 -4.57 -8.51
N LEU A 396 -0.27 -5.16 -8.98
CA LEU A 396 -0.36 -6.60 -9.26
C LEU A 396 0.40 -6.87 -10.55
N THR A 397 1.57 -7.49 -10.43
CA THR A 397 2.38 -7.77 -11.61
C THR A 397 2.11 -9.18 -12.09
N LEU A 398 1.52 -9.31 -13.28
CA LEU A 398 1.41 -10.59 -13.98
C LEU A 398 2.79 -10.99 -14.51
N MET A 399 3.20 -12.19 -14.13
CA MET A 399 4.48 -12.78 -14.52
C MET A 399 4.25 -14.11 -15.22
N VAL A 400 4.98 -14.33 -16.30
CA VAL A 400 4.91 -15.54 -17.13
C VAL A 400 6.32 -16.04 -17.43
N PRO A 401 6.50 -17.30 -17.86
CA PRO A 401 7.78 -17.76 -18.35
C PRO A 401 8.24 -16.96 -19.57
N PRO A 402 9.55 -16.69 -19.73
CA PRO A 402 10.08 -15.86 -20.82
C PRO A 402 9.61 -16.28 -22.21
N ALA A 403 9.45 -17.59 -22.45
CA ALA A 403 8.98 -18.14 -23.71
C ALA A 403 7.58 -17.63 -24.12
N HIS A 404 6.74 -17.27 -23.14
CA HIS A 404 5.39 -16.77 -23.38
C HIS A 404 5.27 -15.25 -23.26
N ALA A 405 6.36 -14.52 -22.99
CA ALA A 405 6.29 -13.11 -22.64
C ALA A 405 5.66 -12.23 -23.74
N THR A 406 5.99 -12.49 -25.01
CA THR A 406 5.44 -11.75 -26.16
C THR A 406 3.97 -12.09 -26.37
N ALA A 407 3.63 -13.38 -26.43
CA ALA A 407 2.25 -13.85 -26.58
C ALA A 407 1.33 -13.35 -25.44
N ALA A 408 1.83 -13.38 -24.20
CA ALA A 408 1.10 -12.85 -23.05
C ALA A 408 0.82 -11.36 -23.19
N LEU A 409 1.82 -10.58 -23.64
CA LEU A 409 1.65 -9.14 -23.84
C LEU A 409 0.60 -8.84 -24.92
N GLU A 410 0.59 -9.61 -26.01
CA GLU A 410 -0.41 -9.49 -27.08
C GLU A 410 -1.83 -9.76 -26.57
N VAL A 411 -2.03 -10.87 -25.87
CA VAL A 411 -3.33 -11.23 -25.26
C VAL A 411 -3.82 -10.14 -24.30
N LEU A 412 -2.95 -9.67 -23.41
CA LEU A 412 -3.30 -8.65 -22.42
C LEU A 412 -3.58 -7.28 -23.05
N THR A 413 -2.82 -6.93 -24.10
CA THR A 413 -3.04 -5.67 -24.84
C THR A 413 -4.35 -5.70 -25.60
N ALA A 414 -4.65 -6.81 -26.30
CA ALA A 414 -5.92 -7.00 -27.00
C ALA A 414 -7.10 -6.96 -26.02
N ARG A 415 -6.97 -7.63 -24.86
CA ARG A 415 -8.01 -7.60 -23.82
C ARG A 415 -8.22 -6.21 -23.26
N ASN A 416 -7.15 -5.45 -23.01
CA ASN A 416 -7.27 -4.07 -22.53
C ASN A 416 -7.92 -3.15 -23.58
N ALA A 417 -7.61 -3.33 -24.87
CA ALA A 417 -8.22 -2.58 -25.96
C ALA A 417 -9.73 -2.83 -26.04
N ALA A 418 -10.15 -4.11 -26.05
CA ALA A 418 -11.57 -4.48 -26.03
C ALA A 418 -12.33 -3.87 -24.85
N PHE A 419 -11.70 -3.85 -23.67
CA PHE A 419 -12.26 -3.19 -22.50
C PHE A 419 -12.40 -1.67 -22.67
N GLN A 420 -11.42 -0.99 -23.28
CA GLN A 420 -11.54 0.45 -23.56
C GLN A 420 -12.68 0.76 -24.53
N GLU A 421 -12.84 -0.04 -25.57
CA GLU A 421 -13.94 0.12 -26.54
C GLU A 421 -15.30 -0.02 -25.87
N GLN A 422 -15.44 -1.04 -25.00
CA GLN A 422 -16.67 -1.24 -24.23
C GLN A 422 -16.93 -0.08 -23.25
N LEU A 423 -15.90 0.41 -22.56
CA LEU A 423 -16.03 1.59 -21.70
C LEU A 423 -16.44 2.84 -22.47
N ALA A 424 -15.88 3.06 -23.67
CA ALA A 424 -16.24 4.20 -24.51
C ALA A 424 -17.69 4.11 -25.00
N GLY A 425 -18.18 2.91 -25.33
CA GLY A 425 -19.58 2.66 -25.68
C GLY A 425 -20.56 2.80 -24.51
N HIS A 426 -20.10 2.60 -23.27
CA HIS A 426 -20.89 2.78 -22.04
C HIS A 426 -20.67 4.14 -21.37
N ALA A 427 -19.86 5.03 -21.96
CA ALA A 427 -19.72 6.38 -21.44
C ALA A 427 -21.11 7.04 -21.51
N PRO A 428 -21.68 7.50 -20.39
CA PRO A 428 -22.93 8.22 -20.46
C PRO A 428 -22.72 9.40 -21.39
N SER A 429 -23.45 9.42 -22.50
CA SER A 429 -23.67 10.65 -23.24
C SER A 429 -24.16 11.66 -22.22
N THR A 430 -23.40 12.75 -22.04
CA THR A 430 -23.72 13.91 -21.20
C THR A 430 -23.75 13.67 -19.68
N PHE A 431 -22.84 14.38 -18.99
CA PHE A 431 -23.22 15.36 -17.98
C PHE A 431 -22.64 16.71 -18.38
#